data_AF-A0A1U9NHA7-F1
#
_entry.id   AF-A0A1U9NHA7-F1
#
_cell.length_a   1.000
_cell.length_b   1.000
_cell.length_c   1.000
_cell.angle_alpha   90.00
_cell.angle_beta   90.00
_cell.angle_gamma   90.00
#
_symmetry.space_group_name_H-M   'P 1'
#
loop_
_entity.id
_entity.type
_entity.pdbx_description
1 polymer ?
#
loop_
_entity_poly.entity_id
_entity_poly.type
_entity_poly.pdbx_seq_one_letter_code
_entity_poly.pdbx_strand_id
1 'polypeptide(L)' 'MTEKEIMEWMEKKVQTEGFSDAAALAKEFLQSHSITNSTDPDFPKVLDAGFKIAQQVYDF' A
#
# COMPACT_ATOMS: atom_id res chain seq x y z
N MET A 1 6.15 11.03 -2.10
CA MET A 1 4.67 10.92 -2.02
C MET A 1 4.18 11.39 -0.66
N THR A 2 2.90 11.75 -0.52
CA THR A 2 2.28 11.88 0.81
C THR A 2 1.63 10.56 1.25
N GLU A 3 1.55 10.32 2.56
CA GLU A 3 0.91 9.12 3.12
C GLU A 3 -0.56 8.97 2.67
N LYS A 4 -1.24 10.11 2.48
CA LYS A 4 -2.62 10.17 1.99
C LYS A 4 -2.75 9.63 0.55
N GLU A 5 -1.87 10.04 -0.36
CA GLU A 5 -1.90 9.54 -1.75
C GLU A 5 -1.64 8.04 -1.84
N ILE A 6 -0.77 7.52 -0.96
CA ILE A 6 -0.48 6.09 -0.86
C ILE A 6 -1.73 5.33 -0.41
N MET A 7 -2.40 5.79 0.66
CA MET A 7 -3.63 5.19 1.16
C MET A 7 -4.76 5.25 0.13
N GLU A 8 -4.98 6.40 -0.52
CA GLU A 8 -6.03 6.56 -1.53
C GLU A 8 -5.85 5.60 -2.72
N TRP A 9 -4.61 5.40 -3.18
CA TRP A 9 -4.32 4.43 -4.23
C TRP A 9 -4.61 3.00 -3.77
N MET A 10 -4.15 2.66 -2.57
CA MET A 10 -4.31 1.33 -2.01
C MET A 10 -5.77 0.98 -1.73
N GLU A 11 -6.55 1.88 -1.15
CA GLU A 11 -8.00 1.69 -0.94
C GLU A 11 -8.73 1.46 -2.26
N LYS A 12 -8.42 2.26 -3.27
CA LYS A 12 -9.03 2.10 -4.61
C LYS A 12 -8.68 0.76 -5.23
N LYS A 13 -7.44 0.30 -5.09
CA LYS A 13 -6.96 -1.00 -5.56
C LYS A 13 -7.71 -2.13 -4.84
N VAL A 14 -7.81 -2.06 -3.51
CA VAL A 14 -8.57 -3.00 -2.68
C VAL A 14 -10.04 -3.07 -3.07
N GLN A 15 -10.69 -1.93 -3.32
CA GLN A 15 -12.10 -1.90 -3.72
C GLN A 15 -12.33 -2.43 -5.14
N THR A 16 -11.34 -2.31 -6.03
CA THR A 16 -11.49 -2.68 -7.45
C THR A 16 -11.11 -4.13 -7.72
N GLU A 17 -9.95 -4.57 -7.21
CA GLU A 17 -9.38 -5.90 -7.49
C GLU A 17 -9.43 -6.83 -6.27
N GLY A 18 -9.74 -6.29 -5.09
CA GLY A 18 -9.47 -6.98 -3.83
C GLY A 18 -7.98 -6.96 -3.49
N PHE A 19 -7.64 -7.44 -2.30
CA PHE A 19 -6.24 -7.76 -1.97
C PHE A 19 -6.19 -9.05 -1.17
N SER A 20 -5.11 -9.79 -1.32
CA SER A 20 -4.83 -10.98 -0.50
C SER A 20 -4.00 -10.62 0.72
N ASP A 21 -2.99 -9.75 0.55
CA ASP A 21 -2.01 -9.44 1.57
C ASP A 21 -1.56 -7.97 1.50
N ALA A 22 -1.39 -7.34 2.67
CA ALA A 22 -0.82 -5.99 2.80
C ALA A 22 0.50 -5.85 2.02
N ALA A 23 1.33 -6.89 2.08
CA ALA A 23 2.63 -6.93 1.44
C ALA A 23 2.52 -6.99 -0.10
N ALA A 24 1.51 -7.68 -0.63
CA ALA A 24 1.26 -7.71 -2.08
C ALA A 24 0.80 -6.34 -2.57
N LEU A 25 -0.12 -5.70 -1.84
CA LEU A 25 -0.63 -4.36 -2.13
C LEU A 25 0.48 -3.30 -2.09
N ALA A 26 1.29 -3.33 -1.04
CA ALA A 26 2.46 -2.45 -0.91
C ALA A 26 3.47 -2.68 -2.04
N LYS A 27 3.76 -3.94 -2.37
CA LYS A 27 4.67 -4.28 -3.48
C LYS A 27 4.16 -3.78 -4.82
N GLU A 28 2.86 -3.94 -5.11
CA GLU A 28 2.26 -3.41 -6.34
C GLU A 28 2.35 -1.89 -6.41
N PHE A 29 2.10 -1.18 -5.31
CA PHE A 29 2.26 0.26 -5.25
C PHE A 29 3.71 0.68 -5.55
N LEU A 30 4.68 0.02 -4.89
CA LEU A 30 6.11 0.27 -5.11
C LEU A 30 6.49 0.03 -6.58
N GLN A 31 6.01 -1.06 -7.19
CA GLN A 31 6.25 -1.34 -8.61
C GLN A 31 5.58 -0.32 -9.53
N SER A 32 4.34 0.06 -9.26
CA SER A 32 3.59 1.04 -10.07
C SER A 32 4.21 2.44 -10.02
N HIS A 33 4.84 2.79 -8.89
CA HIS A 33 5.53 4.08 -8.71
C HIS A 33 7.05 3.99 -8.92
N SER A 34 7.57 2.85 -9.39
CA SER A 34 9.01 2.60 -9.58
C SER A 34 9.87 2.86 -8.33
N ILE A 35 9.28 2.72 -7.14
CA ILE A 35 9.98 2.82 -5.85
C ILE A 35 10.68 1.48 -5.62
N THR A 36 11.91 1.38 -6.13
CA THR A 36 12.71 0.15 -6.07
C THR A 36 13.74 0.15 -4.94
N ASN A 37 13.94 1.29 -4.28
CA ASN A 37 14.94 1.45 -3.24
C ASN A 37 14.31 1.33 -1.85
N SER A 38 14.76 0.35 -1.07
CA SER A 38 14.41 0.23 0.35
C SER A 38 14.94 1.39 1.20
N THR A 39 15.88 2.17 0.66
CA THR A 39 16.39 3.41 1.27
C THR A 39 15.48 4.60 1.02
N ASP A 40 14.47 4.45 0.17
CA ASP A 40 13.53 5.53 -0.11
C ASP A 40 12.66 5.79 1.13
N PRO A 41 12.55 7.03 1.61
CA PRO A 41 11.75 7.36 2.78
C PRO A 41 10.25 7.10 2.57
N ASP A 42 9.79 6.91 1.33
CA ASP A 42 8.42 6.51 1.03
C ASP A 42 8.21 4.99 1.15
N PHE A 43 9.27 4.16 1.08
CA PHE A 43 9.17 2.71 1.24
C PHE A 43 8.50 2.27 2.56
N PRO A 44 8.93 2.74 3.75
CA PRO A 44 8.26 2.39 5.00
C PRO A 44 6.83 2.94 5.08
N LYS A 45 6.54 4.08 4.46
CA LYS A 45 5.18 4.66 4.44
C LYS A 45 4.22 3.81 3.62
N VAL A 46 4.70 3.26 2.50
CA VAL A 46 3.92 2.35 1.65
C VAL A 46 3.58 1.07 2.39
N LEU A 47 4.55 0.49 3.11
CA LEU A 47 4.29 -0.67 3.95
C LEU A 47 3.28 -0.34 5.05
N ASP A 48 3.47 0.76 5.79
CA ASP A 48 2.57 1.18 6.88
C ASP A 48 1.12 1.39 6.39
N ALA A 49 0.95 2.05 5.25
CA ALA A 49 -0.35 2.23 4.62
C ALA A 49 -0.99 0.89 4.21
N GLY A 50 -0.20 -0.03 3.64
CA GLY A 50 -0.67 -1.36 3.27
C GLY A 50 -1.12 -2.18 4.48
N PHE A 51 -0.37 -2.10 5.59
CA PHE A 51 -0.76 -2.75 6.85
C PHE A 51 -2.02 -2.13 7.45
N LYS A 52 -2.14 -0.81 7.47
CA LYS A 52 -3.35 -0.11 7.97
C LYS A 52 -4.59 -0.53 7.20
N ILE A 53 -4.53 -0.59 5.87
CA ILE A 53 -5.68 -1.01 5.04
C ILE A 53 -5.98 -2.49 5.23
N ALA A 54 -4.96 -3.33 5.30
CA ALA A 54 -5.18 -4.75 5.56
C ALA A 54 -5.83 -4.99 6.92
N GLN A 55 -5.40 -4.27 7.95
CA GLN A 55 -6.01 -4.32 9.28
C GLN A 55 -7.46 -3.82 9.24
N GLN A 56 -7.76 -2.74 8.51
CA GLN A 56 -9.14 -2.25 8.37
C GLN A 56 -10.07 -3.25 7.67
N VAL A 57 -9.56 -4.06 6.75
CA VAL A 57 -10.38 -5.06 6.04
C VAL A 57 -10.47 -6.39 6.78
N TYR A 58 -9.44 -6.77 7.55
CA TYR A 58 -9.47 -7.99 8.36
C TYR A 58 -10.17 -7.84 9.72
N ASP A 59 -10.32 -6.63 10.25
CA ASP A 59 -11.05 -6.34 11.50
C ASP A 59 -12.59 -6.32 11.29
N PHE A 60 -13.12 -7.32 10.58
CA PHE A 60 -14.56 -7.51 10.34
C PHE A 60 -15.05 -8.90 10.77
#